data_AF-A0A1B6KWV2-F1
#
_entry.id   AF-A0A1B6KWV2-F1
#
_cell.length_a   1.000
_cell.length_b   1.000
_cell.length_c   1.000
_cell.angle_alpha   90.00
_cell.angle_beta   90.00
_cell.angle_gamma   90.00
#
_symmetry.space_group_name_H-M   'P 1'
#
loop_
_entity.id
_entity.type
_entity.pdbx_description
1 polymer ?
#
loop_
_entity_poly.entity_id
_entity_poly.type
_entity_poly.pdbx_seq_one_letter_code
_entity_poly.pdbx_strand_id
1 'polypeptide(L)'
;DLCTQERIRAVKWMLIVLSKVLRAMLVQRKMTYQSEISVPDLDPATHQNILVYMYGHDDTSLLQLEAAVSLLCAAELQRSFVCKKVPKLWETATEIVQCQIEGLFTHTQFPTVSPKVGLHIVQQDRLNVGEIDVWRAAFNWATH
;
A
#
# COMPACT_ATOMS: atom_id res chain seq x y z
N ASP A 1 -24.36 -5.27 6.35
CA ASP A 1 -23.84 -3.98 6.85
C ASP A 1 -23.51 -3.03 5.71
N LEU A 2 -23.96 -1.79 5.83
CA LEU A 2 -23.72 -0.71 4.86
C LEU A 2 -22.22 -0.39 4.85
N CYS A 3 -21.53 -0.76 3.78
CA CYS A 3 -20.15 -0.34 3.51
C CYS A 3 -20.12 1.20 3.55
N THR A 4 -19.60 1.77 4.64
CA THR A 4 -19.42 3.21 4.78
C THR A 4 -18.34 3.64 3.78
N GLN A 5 -18.76 4.14 2.62
CA GLN A 5 -17.87 4.80 1.68
C GLN A 5 -17.27 6.04 2.34
N GLU A 6 -15.99 5.95 2.69
CA GLU A 6 -15.24 7.08 3.22
C GLU A 6 -14.85 8.03 2.08
N ARG A 7 -15.05 9.33 2.30
CA ARG A 7 -14.77 10.37 1.31
C ARG A 7 -13.51 11.14 1.71
N ILE A 8 -12.43 10.92 0.96
CA ILE A 8 -11.18 11.64 1.15
C ILE A 8 -11.13 12.83 0.19
N ARG A 9 -10.97 14.05 0.74
CA ARG A 9 -10.82 15.27 -0.06
C ARG A 9 -9.36 15.45 -0.48
N ALA A 10 -9.14 15.80 -1.74
CA ALA A 10 -7.82 16.02 -2.30
C ALA A 10 -7.80 17.20 -3.29
N VAL A 11 -6.64 17.83 -3.46
CA VAL A 11 -6.43 18.95 -4.36
C VAL A 11 -6.15 18.42 -5.77
N LYS A 12 -7.10 18.59 -6.70
CA LYS A 12 -7.04 18.08 -8.09
C LYS A 12 -5.70 18.39 -8.80
N TRP A 13 -5.22 19.63 -8.68
CA TRP A 13 -3.96 20.03 -9.30
C TRP A 13 -2.74 19.27 -8.76
N MET A 14 -2.69 19.03 -7.46
CA MET A 14 -1.60 18.26 -6.87
C MET A 14 -1.62 16.81 -7.35
N LEU A 15 -2.79 16.19 -7.42
CA LEU A 15 -2.94 14.83 -7.98
C LEU A 15 -2.44 14.75 -9.43
N ILE A 16 -2.79 15.73 -10.25
CA ILE A 16 -2.33 15.84 -11.65
C ILE A 16 -0.80 16.02 -11.72
N VAL A 17 -0.23 16.87 -10.88
CA VAL A 17 1.21 17.14 -10.87
C VAL A 17 1.99 15.90 -10.45
N LEU A 18 1.51 15.19 -9.42
CA LEU A 18 2.27 14.18 -8.71
C LEU A 18 2.07 12.77 -9.25
N SER A 19 0.95 12.45 -9.92
CA SER A 19 0.69 11.13 -10.50
C SER A 19 0.37 11.21 -11.98
N LYS A 20 1.14 10.48 -12.81
CA LYS A 20 0.89 10.40 -14.26
C LYS A 20 -0.45 9.74 -14.59
N VAL A 21 -0.88 8.80 -13.76
CA VAL A 21 -2.12 8.07 -13.98
C VAL A 21 -3.32 8.88 -13.52
N LEU A 22 -3.25 9.52 -12.35
CA LEU A 22 -4.31 10.45 -11.94
C LEU A 22 -4.41 11.63 -12.91
N ARG A 23 -3.28 12.11 -13.44
CA ARG A 23 -3.29 13.07 -14.56
C ARG A 23 -4.05 12.53 -15.75
N ALA A 24 -3.73 11.33 -16.24
CA ALA A 24 -4.45 10.74 -17.37
C ALA A 24 -5.96 10.59 -17.05
N MET A 25 -6.32 10.12 -15.87
CA MET A 25 -7.71 9.97 -15.45
C MET A 25 -8.45 11.32 -15.35
N LEU A 26 -7.84 12.33 -14.71
CA LEU A 26 -8.45 13.64 -14.44
C LEU A 26 -8.45 14.59 -15.64
N VAL A 27 -7.54 14.37 -16.60
CA VAL A 27 -7.38 15.19 -17.82
C VAL A 27 -8.05 14.53 -19.03
N GLN A 28 -7.99 13.21 -19.19
CA GLN A 28 -8.54 12.52 -20.36
C GLN A 28 -10.00 12.07 -20.18
N ARG A 29 -10.47 11.77 -18.96
CA ARG A 29 -11.92 11.54 -18.76
C ARG A 29 -12.64 12.88 -18.69
N LYS A 30 -13.92 12.90 -19.09
CA LYS A 30 -14.92 13.96 -18.85
C LYS A 30 -15.19 14.23 -17.34
N MET A 31 -14.19 14.06 -16.47
CA MET A 31 -14.18 14.43 -15.04
C MET A 31 -13.97 15.93 -14.82
N THR A 32 -14.26 16.76 -15.83
CA THR A 32 -14.48 18.19 -15.61
C THR A 32 -15.73 18.43 -14.75
N TYR A 33 -16.71 17.51 -14.77
CA TYR A 33 -17.98 17.66 -14.04
C TYR A 33 -18.21 16.67 -12.88
N GLN A 34 -17.42 15.59 -12.79
CA GLN A 34 -17.48 14.65 -11.66
C GLN A 34 -16.48 15.08 -10.56
N SER A 35 -16.99 15.32 -9.36
CA SER A 35 -16.21 15.71 -8.18
C SER A 35 -15.67 14.53 -7.36
N GLU A 36 -16.09 13.30 -7.69
CA GLU A 36 -15.77 12.10 -6.91
C GLU A 36 -15.16 11.02 -7.81
N ILE A 37 -14.18 10.29 -7.27
CA ILE A 37 -13.53 9.14 -7.91
C ILE A 37 -13.60 7.97 -6.93
N SER A 38 -14.22 6.87 -7.34
CA SER A 38 -14.19 5.64 -6.57
C SER A 38 -12.87 4.91 -6.77
N VAL A 39 -12.22 4.53 -5.66
CA VAL A 39 -11.03 3.68 -5.63
C VAL A 39 -11.41 2.41 -4.86
N PRO A 40 -11.89 1.36 -5.54
CA PRO A 40 -12.53 0.22 -4.88
C PRO A 40 -11.55 -0.73 -4.18
N ASP A 41 -10.28 -0.73 -4.60
CA ASP A 41 -9.31 -1.75 -4.18
C ASP A 41 -8.39 -1.28 -3.03
N LEU A 42 -8.70 -0.14 -2.41
CA LEU A 42 -7.83 0.46 -1.40
C LEU A 42 -8.61 0.84 -0.15
N ASP A 43 -8.14 0.40 1.01
CA ASP A 43 -8.73 0.83 2.26
C ASP A 43 -8.48 2.35 2.49
N PRO A 44 -9.41 3.05 3.17
CA PRO A 44 -9.31 4.49 3.33
C PRO A 44 -8.03 4.97 4.02
N ALA A 45 -7.54 4.23 5.01
CA ALA A 45 -6.36 4.62 5.78
C ALA A 45 -5.09 4.57 4.90
N THR A 46 -4.92 3.51 4.11
CA THR A 46 -3.82 3.39 3.16
C THR A 46 -3.91 4.46 2.07
N HIS A 47 -5.12 4.75 1.58
CA HIS A 47 -5.33 5.84 0.62
C HIS A 47 -4.91 7.19 1.21
N GLN A 48 -5.28 7.48 2.46
CA GLN A 48 -4.88 8.70 3.15
C GLN A 48 -3.36 8.78 3.31
N ASN A 49 -2.70 7.70 3.74
CA ASN A 49 -1.24 7.65 3.88
C ASN A 49 -0.51 7.95 2.56
N ILE A 50 -0.98 7.36 1.44
CA ILE A 50 -0.43 7.65 0.11
C ILE A 50 -0.60 9.12 -0.25
N LEU A 51 -1.77 9.72 0.02
CA LEU A 51 -2.03 11.12 -0.30
C LEU A 51 -1.19 12.08 0.55
N VAL A 52 -1.10 11.86 1.86
CA VAL A 52 -0.26 12.65 2.77
C VAL A 52 1.19 12.64 2.29
N TYR A 53 1.68 11.45 1.94
CA TYR A 53 3.03 11.29 1.39
C TYR A 53 3.22 12.00 0.05
N MET A 54 2.24 11.89 -0.86
CA MET A 54 2.25 12.60 -2.15
C MET A 54 2.37 14.12 -1.94
N TYR A 55 1.67 14.70 -0.96
CA TYR A 55 1.75 16.12 -0.63
C TYR A 55 3.10 16.55 -0.04
N GLY A 56 3.99 15.60 0.27
CA GLY A 56 5.36 15.87 0.70
C GLY A 56 5.56 15.85 2.22
N HIS A 57 4.59 15.35 2.97
CA HIS A 57 4.79 14.98 4.36
C HIS A 57 5.53 13.63 4.40
N ASP A 58 6.70 13.60 5.04
CA ASP A 58 7.48 12.38 5.22
C ASP A 58 7.26 11.82 6.63
N ASP A 59 6.00 11.50 6.94
CA ASP A 59 5.61 10.89 8.21
C ASP A 59 5.85 9.36 8.20
N THR A 60 6.71 8.89 7.31
CA THR A 60 7.00 7.47 7.08
C THR A 60 7.59 6.77 8.30
N SER A 61 8.24 7.53 9.19
CA SER A 61 8.73 7.06 10.49
C SER A 61 7.62 6.67 11.47
N LEU A 62 6.36 7.06 11.21
CA LEU A 62 5.20 6.74 12.04
C LEU A 62 4.35 5.60 11.47
N LEU A 63 4.75 5.01 10.34
CA LEU A 63 4.03 3.90 9.72
C LEU A 63 4.07 2.66 10.63
N GLN A 64 2.89 2.20 11.03
CA GLN A 64 2.72 0.92 11.71
C GLN A 64 2.82 -0.25 10.72
N LEU A 65 3.07 -1.45 11.24
CA LEU A 65 3.25 -2.65 10.43
C LEU A 65 2.05 -2.93 9.52
N GLU A 66 0.84 -2.81 10.04
CA GLU A 66 -0.40 -3.03 9.30
C GLU A 66 -0.54 -2.03 8.16
N ALA A 67 -0.22 -0.75 8.41
CA ALA A 67 -0.21 0.28 7.38
C ALA A 67 0.88 0.01 6.33
N ALA A 68 2.06 -0.47 6.73
CA ALA A 68 3.12 -0.85 5.81
C ALA A 68 2.72 -2.03 4.92
N VAL A 69 2.10 -3.07 5.49
CA VAL A 69 1.58 -4.22 4.73
C VAL A 69 0.49 -3.81 3.76
N SER A 70 -0.47 -2.97 4.20
CA SER A 70 -1.51 -2.45 3.32
C SER A 70 -0.95 -1.57 2.20
N LEU A 71 0.09 -0.78 2.47
CA LEU A 71 0.84 -0.06 1.44
C LEU A 71 1.52 -1.01 0.46
N LEU A 72 2.08 -2.13 0.94
CA LEU A 72 2.68 -3.13 0.07
C LEU A 72 1.62 -3.77 -0.86
N CYS A 73 0.47 -4.15 -0.30
CA CYS A 73 -0.70 -4.65 -1.03
C CYS A 73 -1.23 -3.64 -2.06
N ALA A 74 -1.32 -2.36 -1.67
CA ALA A 74 -1.79 -1.29 -2.52
C ALA A 74 -0.88 -1.07 -3.74
N ALA A 75 0.44 -1.20 -3.58
CA ALA A 75 1.36 -1.00 -4.70
C ALA A 75 1.22 -2.08 -5.77
N GLU A 76 0.81 -3.30 -5.41
CA GLU A 76 0.51 -4.35 -6.39
C GLU A 76 -0.71 -4.01 -7.26
N LEU A 77 -1.72 -3.41 -6.64
CA LEU A 77 -2.89 -2.89 -7.32
C LEU A 77 -2.54 -1.63 -8.15
N GLN A 78 -1.51 -0.89 -7.73
CA GLN A 78 -1.17 0.41 -8.27
C GLN A 78 0.04 0.41 -9.21
N ARG A 79 -0.18 -0.19 -10.39
CA ARG A 79 0.29 0.47 -11.64
C ARG A 79 -0.37 1.84 -11.87
N SER A 80 -1.33 2.24 -11.03
CA SER A 80 -2.20 3.42 -11.20
C SER A 80 -1.85 4.67 -10.36
N PHE A 81 -0.80 4.67 -9.53
CA PHE A 81 -0.36 5.88 -8.79
C PHE A 81 1.17 6.06 -8.87
N VAL A 82 1.72 6.00 -10.08
CA VAL A 82 3.15 6.26 -10.28
C VAL A 82 3.46 7.74 -10.02
N CYS A 83 3.87 8.04 -8.78
CA CYS A 83 4.44 9.30 -8.34
C CYS A 83 5.94 9.13 -8.10
N LYS A 84 6.76 10.13 -8.47
CA LYS A 84 8.23 10.06 -8.32
C LYS A 84 8.71 9.85 -6.88
N LYS A 85 7.88 10.15 -5.87
CA LYS A 85 8.22 9.97 -4.46
C LYS A 85 7.82 8.58 -3.93
N VAL A 86 6.83 7.91 -4.53
CA VAL A 86 6.31 6.60 -4.07
C VAL A 86 7.37 5.50 -3.92
N PRO A 87 8.49 5.47 -4.70
CA PRO A 87 9.57 4.52 -4.46
C PRO A 87 10.16 4.58 -3.05
N LYS A 88 10.30 5.78 -2.46
CA LYS A 88 10.82 5.93 -1.09
C LYS A 88 9.83 5.44 -0.04
N LEU A 89 8.53 5.74 -0.21
CA LEU A 89 7.48 5.19 0.67
C LEU A 89 7.47 3.67 0.64
N TRP A 90 7.70 3.09 -0.54
CA TRP A 90 7.81 1.65 -0.73
C TRP A 90 9.06 1.06 -0.04
N GLU A 91 10.21 1.69 -0.20
CA GLU A 91 11.45 1.32 0.50
C GLU A 91 11.22 1.34 2.02
N THR A 92 10.61 2.40 2.56
CA THR A 92 10.31 2.48 4.00
C THR A 92 9.30 1.42 4.45
N ALA A 93 8.22 1.18 3.69
CA ALA A 93 7.27 0.12 4.02
C ALA A 93 7.94 -1.26 4.00
N THR A 94 8.83 -1.50 3.04
CA THR A 94 9.63 -2.72 2.95
C THR A 94 10.56 -2.88 4.16
N GLU A 95 11.27 -1.82 4.55
CA GLU A 95 12.16 -1.82 5.72
C GLU A 95 11.41 -2.09 7.02
N ILE A 96 10.22 -1.51 7.20
CA ILE A 96 9.36 -1.77 8.37
C ILE A 96 8.95 -3.24 8.42
N VAL A 97 8.50 -3.79 7.29
CA VAL A 97 8.14 -5.22 7.20
C VAL A 97 9.35 -6.12 7.49
N GLN A 98 10.54 -5.79 6.99
CA GLN A 98 11.76 -6.54 7.27
C GLN A 98 12.12 -6.53 8.76
N CYS A 99 12.03 -5.35 9.39
CA CYS A 99 12.38 -5.18 10.80
C CYS A 99 11.38 -5.87 11.73
N GLN A 100 10.11 -5.98 11.32
CA GLN A 100 9.02 -6.52 12.15
C GLN A 100 8.45 -7.83 11.60
N ILE A 101 9.24 -8.56 10.80
CA ILE A 101 8.78 -9.75 10.08
C ILE A 101 8.28 -10.87 11.01
N GLU A 102 8.88 -11.02 12.20
CA GLU A 102 8.39 -11.96 13.23
C GLU A 102 6.97 -11.63 13.69
N GLY A 103 6.72 -10.35 13.95
CA GLY A 103 5.40 -9.84 14.28
C GLY A 103 4.43 -10.08 13.12
N LEU A 104 4.88 -9.89 11.89
CA LEU A 104 4.06 -10.10 10.70
C LEU A 104 3.63 -11.56 10.53
N PHE A 105 4.54 -12.52 10.64
CA PHE A 105 4.23 -13.95 10.45
C PHE A 105 3.25 -14.51 11.48
N THR A 106 3.16 -13.88 12.65
CA THR A 106 2.18 -14.22 13.68
C THR A 106 0.92 -13.36 13.60
N HIS A 107 0.91 -12.35 12.74
CA HIS A 107 -0.20 -11.42 12.60
C HIS A 107 -1.37 -12.03 11.83
N THR A 108 -2.59 -11.72 12.27
CA THR A 108 -3.82 -12.26 11.68
C THR A 108 -4.07 -11.80 10.24
N GLN A 109 -3.49 -10.68 9.83
CA GLN A 109 -3.61 -10.18 8.45
C GLN A 109 -2.64 -10.86 7.47
N PHE A 110 -1.57 -11.49 7.95
CA PHE A 110 -0.57 -12.08 7.06
C PHE A 110 -1.15 -13.16 6.13
N PRO A 111 -1.99 -14.12 6.60
CA PRO A 111 -2.65 -15.07 5.71
C PRO A 111 -3.57 -14.44 4.65
N THR A 112 -4.01 -13.20 4.85
CA THR A 112 -4.95 -12.52 3.94
C THR A 112 -4.26 -11.73 2.83
N VAL A 113 -2.92 -11.61 2.88
CA VAL A 113 -2.18 -10.87 1.84
C VAL A 113 -2.25 -11.61 0.50
N SER A 114 -2.23 -10.85 -0.59
CA SER A 114 -2.23 -11.39 -1.94
C SER A 114 -1.05 -12.36 -2.16
N PRO A 115 -1.18 -13.38 -3.04
CA PRO A 115 -0.06 -14.26 -3.39
C PRO A 115 1.21 -13.56 -3.86
N LYS A 116 1.07 -12.44 -4.56
CA LYS A 116 2.23 -11.69 -5.02
C LYS A 116 2.88 -10.90 -3.87
N VAL A 117 2.10 -10.35 -2.94
CA VAL A 117 2.62 -9.66 -1.75
C VAL A 117 3.32 -10.66 -0.85
N GLY A 118 2.66 -11.80 -0.59
CA GLY A 118 3.23 -12.90 0.19
C GLY A 118 4.56 -13.34 -0.40
N LEU A 119 4.60 -13.53 -1.73
CA LEU A 119 5.85 -13.84 -2.44
C LEU A 119 6.91 -12.74 -2.28
N HIS A 120 6.52 -11.46 -2.44
CA HIS A 120 7.43 -10.34 -2.29
C HIS A 120 8.01 -10.26 -0.87
N ILE A 121 7.22 -10.57 0.16
CA ILE A 121 7.66 -10.58 1.56
C ILE A 121 8.62 -11.74 1.81
N VAL A 122 8.29 -12.96 1.39
CA VAL A 122 9.13 -14.14 1.69
C VAL A 122 10.42 -14.21 0.86
N GLN A 123 10.47 -13.53 -0.30
CA GLN A 123 11.65 -13.50 -1.18
C GLN A 123 12.68 -12.44 -0.82
N GLN A 124 12.51 -11.68 0.27
CA GLN A 124 13.47 -10.63 0.60
C GLN A 124 14.77 -11.22 1.18
N ASP A 125 15.91 -10.74 0.68
CA ASP A 125 17.24 -11.23 1.11
C ASP A 125 17.61 -10.84 2.55
N ARG A 126 16.83 -9.95 3.19
CA ARG A 126 17.14 -9.31 4.48
C ARG A 126 16.07 -9.53 5.53
N LEU A 127 15.41 -10.69 5.52
CA LEU A 127 14.48 -11.05 6.58
C LEU A 127 15.27 -11.33 7.87
N ASN A 128 14.88 -10.67 8.96
CA ASN A 128 15.53 -10.83 10.26
C ASN A 128 15.02 -12.08 11.02
N VAL A 129 14.82 -13.20 10.32
CA VAL A 129 14.26 -14.46 10.85
C VAL A 129 14.95 -15.68 10.25
N GLY A 130 14.85 -16.81 10.96
CA GLY A 130 15.36 -18.09 10.47
C GLY A 130 14.59 -18.60 9.25
N GLU A 131 15.29 -19.28 8.34
CA GLU A 131 14.69 -19.86 7.12
C GLU A 131 13.51 -20.79 7.43
N ILE A 132 13.58 -21.56 8.52
CA ILE A 132 12.50 -22.46 8.97
C ILE A 132 11.23 -21.67 9.29
N ASP A 133 11.36 -20.48 9.89
CA ASP A 133 10.21 -19.65 10.26
C ASP A 133 9.58 -19.01 9.03
N VAL A 134 10.39 -18.65 8.02
CA VAL A 134 9.91 -18.21 6.70
C VAL A 134 9.11 -19.32 6.02
N TRP A 135 9.63 -20.56 5.99
CA TRP A 135 8.91 -21.70 5.41
C TRP A 135 7.61 -22.02 6.16
N ARG A 136 7.63 -21.95 7.50
CA ARG A 136 6.43 -22.15 8.31
C ARG A 136 5.37 -21.09 8.02
N ALA A 137 5.78 -19.83 7.91
CA ALA A 137 4.88 -18.73 7.56
C ALA A 137 4.30 -18.88 6.16
N ALA A 138 5.13 -19.21 5.16
CA ALA A 138 4.69 -19.46 3.79
C ALA A 138 3.71 -20.64 3.70
N PHE A 139 3.97 -21.72 4.45
CA PHE A 139 3.06 -22.86 4.53
C PHE A 139 1.73 -22.46 5.16
N ASN A 140 1.75 -21.77 6.32
CA ASN A 140 0.55 -21.29 7.00
C ASN A 140 -0.29 -20.39 6.09
N TRP A 141 0.36 -19.46 5.38
CA TRP A 141 -0.28 -18.59 4.39
C TRP A 141 -0.94 -19.39 3.26
N ALA A 142 -0.27 -20.40 2.70
CA ALA A 142 -0.79 -21.21 1.60
C ALA A 142 -1.95 -22.15 2.00
N THR A 143 -2.07 -22.46 3.29
CA THR A 143 -3.10 -23.37 3.83
C THR A 143 -4.32 -22.67 4.44
N HIS A 144 -4.37 -21.34 4.36
CA HIS A 144 -5.51 -20.53 4.78
C HIS A 144 -6.49 -20.29 3.64
#